data_AF-A0A2V6NY68-F1
#
_entry.id   AF-A0A2V6NY68-F1
#
_cell.length_a   1.000
_cell.length_b   1.000
_cell.length_c   1.000
_cell.angle_alpha   90.00
_cell.angle_beta   90.00
_cell.angle_gamma   90.00
#
_symmetry.space_group_name_H-M   'P 1'
#
loop_
_entity.id
_entity.type
_entity.pdbx_description
1 polymer ?
#
loop_
_entity_poly.entity_id
_entity_poly.type
_entity_poly.pdbx_seq_one_letter_code
_entity_poly.pdbx_strand_id
1 'polypeptide(L)'
;LLQLRDQWSVPILLNLRRPQANAPEVPPVLLNFSQTGAGLKIQLDLLVDRDFQPAVLQREVLRALLLELSYRALPSLPAGTPYVAPPDWLVDGIFTLDNESPEIFAGLDSVASNPPTLGSFLTQHPGLLDSQSRALYRACASALVRILLEHENGRAQLTRYIADLSRASADVLSDLQAHFPWLGKESGAMEKNWSEHIARVARERRFALITFAATSEQLDECLRAKVAQDREKKNSLTLEETVRVSRPNIDTRAATELGQRLTLLATRAHPLLRPVVVDYQLAAELVARKKRHGLARRLTGSAALRQKIAARMSEVDDFMNW
;
A
#
# COMPACT_ATOMS: atom_id res chain seq x y z
N LEU A 1 12.72 -9.63 1.46
CA LEU A 1 13.20 -8.29 1.91
C LEU A 1 14.33 -8.41 2.95
N LEU A 2 14.11 -9.17 4.03
CA LEU A 2 15.11 -9.50 5.05
C LEU A 2 15.65 -10.91 4.73
N GLN A 3 16.97 -11.10 4.71
CA GLN A 3 17.59 -12.41 4.41
C GLN A 3 17.59 -13.31 5.66
N LEU A 4 16.42 -13.51 6.25
CA LEU A 4 16.23 -14.31 7.45
C LEU A 4 15.86 -15.74 7.10
N ARG A 5 16.30 -16.68 7.94
CA ARG A 5 15.84 -18.07 7.86
C ARG A 5 14.45 -18.20 8.47
N ASP A 6 13.64 -19.10 7.91
CA ASP A 6 12.34 -19.48 8.46
C ASP A 6 12.52 -20.28 9.75
N GLN A 7 12.55 -19.55 10.88
CA GLN A 7 12.71 -20.08 12.23
C GLN A 7 11.58 -19.55 13.13
N TRP A 8 10.35 -19.78 12.69
CA TRP A 8 9.13 -19.34 13.35
C TRP A 8 9.00 -19.96 14.74
N SER A 9 8.87 -19.12 15.77
CA SER A 9 8.72 -19.60 17.17
C SER A 9 7.37 -19.25 17.79
N VAL A 10 6.70 -18.20 17.30
CA VAL A 10 5.41 -17.75 17.83
C VAL A 10 4.32 -17.92 16.76
N PRO A 11 3.23 -18.67 17.05
CA PRO A 11 2.13 -18.80 16.09
C PRO A 11 1.36 -17.48 15.95
N ILE A 12 1.01 -17.16 14.70
CA ILE A 12 0.10 -16.06 14.35
C ILE A 12 -1.27 -16.67 14.04
N LEU A 13 -2.24 -16.41 14.91
CA LEU A 13 -3.61 -16.92 14.79
C LEU A 13 -4.49 -15.90 14.07
N LEU A 14 -5.07 -16.30 12.94
CA LEU A 14 -6.02 -15.49 12.18
C LEU A 14 -7.45 -15.89 12.56
N ASN A 15 -8.21 -14.96 13.14
CA ASN A 15 -9.60 -15.18 13.49
C ASN A 15 -10.51 -14.31 12.62
N LEU A 16 -11.18 -14.93 11.66
CA LEU A 16 -12.06 -14.25 10.72
C LEU A 16 -13.51 -14.35 11.21
N ARG A 17 -14.10 -13.22 11.58
CA ARG A 17 -15.49 -13.12 12.03
C ARG A 17 -16.32 -12.40 10.99
N ARG A 18 -17.59 -12.78 10.86
CA ARG A 18 -18.58 -12.02 10.11
C ARG A 18 -19.40 -11.17 11.07
N PRO A 19 -19.87 -9.97 10.66
CA PRO A 19 -20.79 -9.18 11.46
C PRO A 19 -22.02 -10.01 11.86
N GLN A 20 -22.39 -9.95 13.13
CA GLN A 20 -23.60 -10.60 13.66
C GLN A 20 -24.59 -9.52 14.12
N ALA A 21 -25.88 -9.72 13.84
CA ALA A 21 -26.92 -8.84 14.36
C ALA A 21 -26.94 -8.90 15.90
N ASN A 22 -26.96 -7.75 16.56
CA ASN A 22 -26.97 -7.58 18.02
C ASN A 22 -25.67 -7.96 18.77
N ALA A 23 -24.53 -8.03 18.07
CA ALA A 23 -23.23 -8.14 18.74
C ALA A 23 -22.73 -6.76 19.23
N PRO A 24 -21.91 -6.71 20.30
CA PRO A 24 -21.23 -5.47 20.69
C PRO A 24 -20.35 -4.95 19.56
N GLU A 25 -20.15 -3.63 19.52
CA GLU A 25 -19.33 -2.97 18.50
C GLU A 25 -17.86 -3.39 18.69
N VAL A 26 -17.37 -4.25 17.80
CA VAL A 26 -15.98 -4.72 17.80
C VAL A 26 -15.21 -3.95 16.72
N PRO A 27 -13.97 -3.51 16.98
CA PRO A 27 -13.15 -2.91 15.94
C PRO A 27 -12.99 -3.88 14.75
N PRO A 28 -12.96 -3.35 13.50
CA PRO A 28 -12.88 -4.18 12.30
C PRO A 28 -11.57 -4.98 12.20
N VAL A 29 -10.54 -4.51 12.88
CA VAL A 29 -9.23 -5.15 13.02
C VAL A 29 -8.81 -5.02 14.47
N LEU A 30 -8.39 -6.13 15.08
CA LEU A 30 -7.77 -6.13 16.40
C LEU A 30 -6.57 -7.07 16.41
N LEU A 31 -5.39 -6.51 16.62
CA LEU A 31 -4.16 -7.27 16.83
C LEU A 31 -3.93 -7.41 18.34
N ASN A 32 -4.04 -8.64 18.84
CA ASN A 32 -3.84 -9.03 20.22
C ASN A 32 -2.49 -9.71 20.39
N PHE A 33 -1.69 -9.22 21.32
CA PHE A 33 -0.43 -9.84 21.73
C PHE A 33 -0.50 -10.19 23.21
N SER A 34 -0.28 -11.45 23.54
CA SER A 34 -0.44 -11.93 24.92
C SER A 34 0.55 -13.03 25.26
N GLN A 35 0.93 -13.11 26.53
CA GLN A 35 1.62 -14.25 27.10
C GLN A 35 0.58 -15.25 27.60
N THR A 36 0.68 -16.51 27.18
CA THR A 36 -0.11 -17.63 27.70
C THR A 36 0.79 -18.62 28.44
N GLY A 37 0.18 -19.59 29.14
CA GLY A 37 0.95 -20.70 29.73
C GLY A 37 1.73 -21.55 28.72
N ALA A 38 1.38 -21.47 27.42
CA ALA A 38 2.05 -22.15 26.32
C ALA A 38 3.08 -21.27 25.59
N GLY A 39 3.33 -20.05 26.06
CA GLY A 39 4.23 -19.08 25.43
C GLY A 39 3.50 -17.85 24.88
N LEU A 40 4.24 -17.05 24.10
CA LEU A 40 3.70 -15.90 23.39
C LEU A 40 2.62 -16.32 22.39
N LYS A 41 1.61 -15.47 22.24
CA LYS A 41 0.49 -15.65 21.32
C LYS A 41 0.21 -14.34 20.59
N ILE A 42 0.33 -14.38 19.26
CA ILE A 42 -0.10 -13.30 18.36
C ILE A 42 -1.44 -13.71 17.76
N GLN A 43 -2.48 -12.90 17.95
CA GLN A 43 -3.82 -13.15 17.42
C GLN A 43 -4.32 -11.93 16.67
N LEU A 44 -4.71 -12.10 15.41
CA LEU A 44 -5.32 -11.08 14.58
C LEU A 44 -6.79 -11.42 14.39
N ASP A 45 -7.66 -10.68 15.06
CA ASP A 45 -9.11 -10.75 14.90
C ASP A 45 -9.55 -9.76 13.81
N LEU A 46 -10.21 -10.26 12.77
CA LEU A 46 -10.68 -9.47 11.63
C LEU A 46 -12.18 -9.63 11.45
N LEU A 47 -12.88 -8.51 11.32
CA LEU A 47 -14.27 -8.47 10.90
C LEU A 47 -14.32 -8.37 9.38
N VAL A 48 -14.77 -9.46 8.74
CA VAL A 48 -14.91 -9.55 7.29
C VAL A 48 -16.36 -9.32 6.92
N ASP A 49 -16.65 -8.11 6.46
CA ASP A 49 -17.92 -7.74 5.84
C ASP A 49 -17.82 -7.77 4.30
N ARG A 50 -18.82 -7.22 3.62
CA ARG A 50 -18.85 -7.17 2.14
C ARG A 50 -17.88 -6.15 1.55
N ASP A 51 -17.48 -5.16 2.32
CA ASP A 51 -16.65 -4.03 1.89
C ASP A 51 -15.18 -4.19 2.35
N PHE A 52 -14.86 -5.33 2.98
CA PHE A 52 -13.53 -5.67 3.48
C PHE A 52 -12.47 -5.60 2.37
N GLN A 53 -11.43 -4.80 2.61
CA GLN A 53 -10.35 -4.59 1.65
C GLN A 53 -9.21 -5.59 1.91
N PRO A 54 -8.78 -6.39 0.90
CA PRO A 54 -7.66 -7.33 1.06
C PRO A 54 -6.36 -6.69 1.54
N ALA A 55 -6.12 -5.43 1.16
CA ALA A 55 -4.96 -4.66 1.61
C ALA A 55 -4.91 -4.48 3.14
N VAL A 56 -6.07 -4.45 3.83
CA VAL A 56 -6.13 -4.39 5.29
C VAL A 56 -5.61 -5.68 5.90
N LEU A 57 -6.03 -6.84 5.39
CA LEU A 57 -5.51 -8.15 5.84
C LEU A 57 -3.99 -8.21 5.64
N GLN A 58 -3.50 -7.87 4.45
CA GLN A 58 -2.07 -7.95 4.14
C GLN A 58 -1.22 -7.04 5.05
N ARG A 59 -1.68 -5.80 5.29
CA ARG A 59 -1.01 -4.85 6.19
C ARG A 59 -0.92 -5.39 7.61
N GLU A 60 -2.00 -5.96 8.12
CA GLU A 60 -2.06 -6.41 9.52
C GLU A 60 -1.36 -7.76 9.72
N VAL A 61 -1.35 -8.62 8.70
CA VAL A 61 -0.46 -9.78 8.64
C VAL A 61 0.99 -9.31 8.68
N LEU A 62 1.40 -8.34 7.86
CA LEU A 62 2.76 -7.79 7.90
C LEU A 62 3.11 -7.24 9.30
N ARG A 63 2.21 -6.50 9.94
CA ARG A 63 2.40 -6.01 11.31
C ARG A 63 2.60 -7.17 12.30
N ALA A 64 1.80 -8.24 12.20
CA ALA A 64 1.94 -9.43 13.03
C ALA A 64 3.27 -10.16 12.78
N LEU A 65 3.75 -10.22 11.53
CA LEU A 65 5.05 -10.81 11.18
C LEU A 65 6.21 -10.00 11.76
N LEU A 66 6.17 -8.66 11.66
CA LEU A 66 7.18 -7.79 12.26
C LEU A 66 7.21 -7.91 13.79
N LEU A 67 6.05 -8.14 14.41
CA LEU A 67 5.94 -8.41 15.85
C LEU A 67 6.51 -9.77 16.22
N GLU A 68 6.28 -10.81 15.43
CA GLU A 68 6.93 -12.11 15.62
C GLU A 68 8.45 -11.95 15.56
N LEU A 69 8.95 -11.25 14.55
CA LEU A 69 10.38 -11.01 14.36
C LEU A 69 11.03 -10.27 15.53
N SER A 70 10.35 -9.28 16.11
CA SER A 70 10.88 -8.48 17.24
C SER A 70 10.87 -9.21 18.57
N TYR A 71 9.96 -10.18 18.75
CA TYR A 71 9.84 -10.98 19.97
C TYR A 71 10.36 -12.42 19.83
N ARG A 72 10.85 -12.82 18.65
CA ARG A 72 11.31 -14.20 18.36
C ARG A 72 12.32 -14.74 19.37
N ALA A 73 13.22 -13.87 19.84
CA ALA A 73 14.28 -14.21 20.80
C ALA A 73 13.85 -14.04 22.28
N LEU A 74 12.58 -13.70 22.54
CA LEU A 74 12.02 -13.44 23.87
C LEU A 74 10.93 -14.48 24.19
N PRO A 75 11.28 -15.68 24.69
CA PRO A 75 10.33 -16.77 24.87
C PRO A 75 9.28 -16.53 25.97
N SER A 76 9.56 -15.63 26.90
CA SER A 76 8.66 -15.27 28.00
C SER A 76 8.77 -13.79 28.32
N LEU A 77 7.63 -13.12 28.43
CA LEU A 77 7.53 -11.76 28.94
C LEU A 77 6.95 -11.78 30.36
N PRO A 78 7.42 -10.88 31.26
CA PRO A 78 6.78 -10.70 32.54
C PRO A 78 5.29 -10.38 32.38
N ALA A 79 4.47 -10.88 33.30
CA ALA A 79 3.05 -10.57 33.31
C ALA A 79 2.84 -9.05 33.45
N GLY A 80 2.00 -8.48 32.59
CA GLY A 80 1.69 -7.05 32.59
C GLY A 80 2.70 -6.18 31.83
N THR A 81 3.74 -6.75 31.20
CA THR A 81 4.60 -5.97 30.29
C THR A 81 3.80 -5.51 29.08
N PRO A 82 3.69 -4.19 28.81
CA PRO A 82 3.06 -3.70 27.60
C PRO A 82 3.90 -4.10 26.39
N TYR A 83 3.24 -4.51 25.30
CA TYR A 83 3.93 -4.82 24.07
C TYR A 83 4.23 -3.55 23.29
N VAL A 84 5.34 -3.57 22.54
CA VAL A 84 5.72 -2.49 21.64
C VAL A 84 5.28 -2.89 20.24
N ALA A 85 4.36 -2.11 19.66
CA ALA A 85 3.91 -2.33 18.30
C ALA A 85 4.98 -1.87 17.29
N PRO A 86 5.16 -2.55 16.16
CA PRO A 86 5.99 -2.05 15.07
C PRO A 86 5.48 -0.67 14.60
N PRO A 87 6.38 0.32 14.38
CA PRO A 87 5.98 1.67 14.03
C PRO A 87 5.29 1.69 12.66
N ASP A 88 4.30 2.57 12.50
CA ASP A 88 3.48 2.61 11.29
C ASP A 88 4.29 2.91 10.03
N TRP A 89 5.36 3.72 10.11
CA TRP A 89 6.20 4.03 8.95
C TRP A 89 6.91 2.79 8.42
N LEU A 90 7.23 1.82 9.28
CA LEU A 90 7.89 0.59 8.88
C LEU A 90 6.89 -0.36 8.22
N VAL A 91 5.70 -0.50 8.82
CA VAL A 91 4.61 -1.33 8.28
C VAL A 91 4.17 -0.78 6.93
N ASP A 92 3.78 0.49 6.87
CA ASP A 92 3.29 1.14 5.65
C ASP A 92 4.41 1.26 4.60
N GLY A 93 5.65 1.51 5.04
CA GLY A 93 6.80 1.59 4.16
C GLY A 93 7.05 0.27 3.44
N ILE A 94 7.19 -0.83 4.18
CA ILE A 94 7.38 -2.18 3.59
C ILE A 94 6.18 -2.56 2.73
N PHE A 95 4.95 -2.35 3.22
CA PHE A 95 3.73 -2.67 2.47
C PHE A 95 3.66 -1.93 1.13
N THR A 96 4.14 -0.69 1.09
CA THR A 96 4.13 0.15 -0.11
C THR A 96 5.24 -0.25 -1.12
N LEU A 97 6.35 -0.85 -0.67
CA LEU A 97 7.43 -1.27 -1.58
C LEU A 97 6.98 -2.28 -2.62
N ASP A 98 6.10 -3.20 -2.22
CA ASP A 98 5.59 -4.28 -3.06
C ASP A 98 4.36 -3.86 -3.88
N ASN A 99 3.76 -2.70 -3.56
CA ASN A 99 2.55 -2.20 -4.22
C ASN A 99 2.66 -0.71 -4.56
N GLU A 100 3.63 -0.38 -5.42
CA GLU A 100 3.86 1.00 -5.82
C GLU A 100 2.81 1.48 -6.82
N SER A 101 1.92 2.34 -6.34
CA SER A 101 0.91 2.97 -7.16
C SER A 101 1.35 4.35 -7.68
N PRO A 102 0.76 4.84 -8.79
CA PRO A 102 0.94 6.20 -9.29
C PRO A 102 0.77 7.27 -8.21
N GLU A 103 -0.16 7.08 -7.27
CA GLU A 103 -0.38 7.98 -6.15
C GLU A 103 0.82 8.03 -5.20
N ILE A 104 1.47 6.89 -4.93
CA ILE A 104 2.70 6.82 -4.13
C ILE A 104 3.82 7.60 -4.82
N PHE A 105 3.94 7.45 -6.13
CA PHE A 105 4.94 8.17 -6.91
C PHE A 105 4.71 9.68 -6.95
N ALA A 106 3.46 10.11 -7.17
CA ALA A 106 3.11 11.52 -7.12
C ALA A 106 3.32 12.08 -5.70
N GLY A 107 3.02 11.29 -4.67
CA GLY A 107 3.31 11.63 -3.28
C GLY A 107 4.81 11.77 -3.03
N LEU A 108 5.64 10.91 -3.60
CA LEU A 108 7.09 10.97 -3.49
C LEU A 108 7.65 12.24 -4.15
N ASP A 109 7.17 12.62 -5.33
CA ASP A 109 7.54 13.88 -6.00
C ASP A 109 7.16 15.10 -5.13
N SER A 110 6.00 15.05 -4.47
CA SER A 110 5.56 16.09 -3.54
C SER A 110 6.44 16.16 -2.27
N VAL A 111 6.74 15.00 -1.66
CA VAL A 111 7.60 14.88 -0.47
C VAL A 111 9.03 15.31 -0.79
N ALA A 112 9.55 15.03 -1.98
CA ALA A 112 10.88 15.48 -2.39
C ALA A 112 10.96 16.99 -2.60
N SER A 113 9.86 17.62 -3.00
CA SER A 113 9.80 19.07 -3.16
C SER A 113 9.78 19.80 -1.82
N ASN A 114 9.09 19.23 -0.83
CA ASN A 114 8.97 19.76 0.53
C ASN A 114 9.09 18.61 1.55
N PRO A 115 10.31 18.16 1.88
CA PRO A 115 10.51 17.02 2.77
C PRO A 115 10.07 17.38 4.20
N PRO A 116 9.30 16.51 4.89
CA PRO A 116 9.03 16.69 6.31
C PRO A 116 10.31 16.47 7.11
N THR A 117 10.39 17.04 8.32
CA THR A 117 11.50 16.70 9.23
C THR A 117 11.41 15.23 9.62
N LEU A 118 12.54 14.55 9.69
CA LEU A 118 12.57 13.11 9.97
C LEU A 118 11.90 12.80 11.32
N GLY A 119 12.19 13.58 12.36
CA GLY A 119 11.59 13.40 13.69
C GLY A 119 10.07 13.57 13.72
N SER A 120 9.52 14.56 13.00
CA SER A 120 8.05 14.75 12.94
C SER A 120 7.37 13.64 12.15
N PHE A 121 8.02 13.15 11.10
CA PHE A 121 7.50 12.06 10.29
C PHE A 121 7.43 10.74 11.09
N LEU A 122 8.48 10.40 11.84
CA LEU A 122 8.54 9.15 12.63
C LEU A 122 7.48 9.08 13.74
N THR A 123 7.02 10.23 14.23
CA THR A 123 6.02 10.34 15.30
C THR A 123 4.59 10.54 14.79
N GLN A 124 4.40 10.63 13.47
CA GLN A 124 3.10 10.87 12.86
C GLN A 124 2.22 9.61 12.92
N HIS A 125 0.95 9.78 13.30
CA HIS A 125 -0.03 8.69 13.36
C HIS A 125 -0.91 8.67 12.10
N PRO A 126 -0.67 7.77 11.13
CA PRO A 126 -1.41 7.76 9.87
C PRO A 126 -2.92 7.50 10.04
N GLY A 127 -3.34 6.87 11.14
CA GLY A 127 -4.77 6.68 11.45
C GLY A 127 -5.56 7.97 11.68
N LEU A 128 -4.88 9.08 11.99
CA LEU A 128 -5.49 10.39 12.24
C LEU A 128 -5.39 11.35 11.04
N LEU A 129 -4.71 10.92 9.97
CA LEU A 129 -4.49 11.73 8.78
C LEU A 129 -5.65 11.58 7.79
N ASP A 130 -5.95 12.65 7.05
CA ASP A 130 -6.87 12.59 5.93
C ASP A 130 -6.35 11.70 4.79
N SER A 131 -7.16 11.44 3.77
CA SER A 131 -6.77 10.58 2.65
C SER A 131 -5.51 11.06 1.90
N GLN A 132 -5.35 12.37 1.73
CA GLN A 132 -4.22 12.95 0.99
C GLN A 132 -2.94 12.89 1.83
N SER A 133 -3.01 13.31 3.09
CA SER A 133 -1.87 13.23 4.02
C SER A 133 -1.45 11.78 4.25
N ARG A 134 -2.37 10.80 4.29
CA ARG A 134 -2.02 9.37 4.35
C ARG A 134 -1.27 8.90 3.11
N ALA A 135 -1.63 9.38 1.92
CA ALA A 135 -0.90 9.03 0.70
C ALA A 135 0.53 9.58 0.73
N LEU A 136 0.72 10.83 1.17
CA LEU A 136 2.05 11.43 1.36
C LEU A 136 2.87 10.69 2.42
N TYR A 137 2.24 10.32 3.54
CA TYR A 137 2.87 9.52 4.59
C TYR A 137 3.38 8.18 4.06
N ARG A 138 2.56 7.44 3.30
CA ARG A 138 2.96 6.15 2.69
C ARG A 138 4.10 6.32 1.70
N ALA A 139 4.06 7.37 0.88
CA ALA A 139 5.16 7.69 -0.04
C ALA A 139 6.47 7.94 0.72
N CYS A 140 6.42 8.77 1.77
CA CYS A 140 7.56 9.07 2.62
C CYS A 140 8.09 7.83 3.36
N ALA A 141 7.19 7.01 3.92
CA ALA A 141 7.49 5.75 4.58
C ALA A 141 8.19 4.76 3.64
N SER A 142 7.68 4.63 2.42
CA SER A 142 8.31 3.78 1.40
C SER A 142 9.70 4.29 1.04
N ALA A 143 9.88 5.61 0.90
CA ALA A 143 11.18 6.21 0.63
C ALA A 143 12.16 5.96 1.76
N LEU A 144 11.76 6.13 3.02
CA LEU A 144 12.61 5.83 4.18
C LEU A 144 13.08 4.37 4.15
N VAL A 145 12.17 3.41 4.00
CA VAL A 145 12.55 2.00 3.95
C VAL A 145 13.50 1.71 2.78
N ARG A 146 13.29 2.31 1.59
CA ARG A 146 14.23 2.19 0.46
C ARG A 146 15.61 2.72 0.81
N ILE A 147 15.68 3.92 1.35
CA ILE A 147 16.94 4.56 1.75
C ILE A 147 17.69 3.67 2.75
N LEU A 148 16.99 3.13 3.75
CA LEU A 148 17.58 2.22 4.75
C LEU A 148 18.08 0.91 4.12
N LEU A 149 17.37 0.38 3.11
CA LEU A 149 17.73 -0.88 2.43
C LEU A 149 18.85 -0.73 1.41
N GLU A 150 18.95 0.42 0.73
CA GLU A 150 19.92 0.73 -0.31
C GLU A 150 21.31 1.07 0.25
N HIS A 151 21.39 1.48 1.51
CA HIS A 151 22.66 1.72 2.18
C HIS A 151 23.48 0.41 2.31
N GLU A 152 24.81 0.53 2.35
CA GLU A 152 25.70 -0.59 2.65
C GLU A 152 25.33 -1.22 4.00
N ASN A 153 25.20 -2.55 4.04
CA ASN A 153 24.71 -3.32 5.20
C ASN A 153 23.29 -2.97 5.67
N GLY A 154 22.53 -2.18 4.90
CA GLY A 154 21.20 -1.70 5.26
C GLY A 154 20.19 -2.79 5.61
N ARG A 155 20.20 -3.89 4.86
CA ARG A 155 19.35 -5.08 5.14
C ARG A 155 19.66 -5.70 6.52
N ALA A 156 20.93 -5.81 6.87
CA ALA A 156 21.36 -6.37 8.14
C ALA A 156 21.03 -5.41 9.30
N GLN A 157 21.22 -4.10 9.09
CA GLN A 157 20.85 -3.07 10.06
C GLN A 157 19.33 -3.03 10.30
N LEU A 158 18.52 -3.07 9.25
CA LEU A 158 17.06 -3.12 9.37
C LEU A 158 16.59 -4.40 10.07
N THR A 159 17.24 -5.53 9.81
CA THR A 159 16.96 -6.79 10.50
C THR A 159 17.23 -6.67 12.00
N ARG A 160 18.36 -6.06 12.39
CA ARG A 160 18.69 -5.80 13.80
C ARG A 160 17.72 -4.81 14.44
N TYR A 161 17.37 -3.74 13.73
CA TYR A 161 16.40 -2.76 14.19
C TYR A 161 15.06 -3.42 14.51
N ILE A 162 14.55 -4.28 13.62
CA ILE A 162 13.31 -5.04 13.84
C ILE A 162 13.43 -5.95 15.06
N ALA A 163 14.55 -6.67 15.21
CA ALA A 163 14.78 -7.54 16.37
C ALA A 163 14.79 -6.76 17.70
N ASP A 164 15.28 -5.52 17.68
CA ASP A 164 15.39 -4.66 18.87
C ASP A 164 14.13 -3.83 19.17
N LEU A 165 13.11 -3.84 18.28
CA LEU A 165 11.84 -3.10 18.48
C LEU A 165 11.14 -3.44 19.81
N SER A 166 11.28 -4.68 20.29
CA SER A 166 10.72 -5.11 21.59
C SER A 166 11.31 -4.34 22.79
N ARG A 167 12.45 -3.67 22.59
CA ARG A 167 13.20 -2.86 23.57
C ARG A 167 13.26 -1.39 23.19
N ALA A 168 12.45 -0.96 22.21
CA ALA A 168 12.44 0.43 21.76
C ALA A 168 12.20 1.39 22.93
N SER A 169 12.92 2.50 22.90
CA SER A 169 12.77 3.58 23.85
C SER A 169 11.58 4.49 23.48
N ALA A 170 11.30 5.49 24.31
CA ALA A 170 10.32 6.51 23.99
C ALA A 170 10.79 7.44 22.84
N ASP A 171 12.09 7.46 22.54
CA ASP A 171 12.69 8.29 21.50
C ASP A 171 13.00 7.45 20.25
N VAL A 172 12.00 7.38 19.36
CA VAL A 172 12.05 6.64 18.10
C VAL A 172 13.20 7.11 17.20
N LEU A 173 13.55 8.41 17.25
CA LEU A 173 14.61 8.95 16.41
C LEU A 173 15.98 8.48 16.90
N SER A 174 16.22 8.53 18.22
CA SER A 174 17.46 8.02 18.82
C SER A 174 17.64 6.52 18.57
N ASP A 175 16.56 5.73 18.68
CA ASP A 175 16.60 4.29 18.37
C ASP A 175 16.97 4.05 16.89
N LEU A 176 16.38 4.82 15.97
CA LEU A 176 16.71 4.70 14.55
C LEU A 176 18.17 5.09 14.28
N GLN A 177 18.67 6.18 14.88
CA GLN A 177 20.06 6.63 14.73
C GLN A 177 21.08 5.64 15.31
N ALA A 178 20.72 4.91 16.38
CA ALA A 178 21.57 3.88 16.95
C ALA A 178 21.84 2.74 15.95
N HIS A 179 20.83 2.38 15.15
CA HIS A 179 20.94 1.33 14.13
C HIS A 179 21.46 1.84 12.77
N PHE A 180 21.24 3.13 12.48
CA PHE A 180 21.65 3.78 11.23
C PHE A 180 22.47 5.06 11.49
N PRO A 181 23.73 4.95 11.96
CA PRO A 181 24.54 6.11 12.37
C PRO A 181 24.85 7.10 11.24
N TRP A 182 24.80 6.63 9.98
CA TRP A 182 25.05 7.46 8.80
C TRP A 182 24.00 8.56 8.62
N LEU A 183 22.82 8.45 9.24
CA LEU A 183 21.84 9.53 9.30
C LEU A 183 22.42 10.78 9.96
N GLY A 184 23.40 10.64 10.86
CA GLY A 184 24.00 11.73 11.61
C GLY A 184 23.24 12.02 12.90
N LYS A 185 23.97 12.42 13.94
CA LYS A 185 23.42 12.72 15.29
C LYS A 185 22.97 14.17 15.46
N GLU A 186 23.62 15.08 14.74
CA GLU A 186 23.29 16.50 14.79
C GLU A 186 22.05 16.78 13.94
N SER A 187 21.06 17.47 14.53
CA SER A 187 19.78 17.77 13.88
C SER A 187 19.94 18.39 12.49
N GLY A 188 20.85 19.35 12.31
CA GLY A 188 21.08 19.99 11.02
C GLY A 188 21.67 19.08 9.94
N ALA A 189 22.67 18.26 10.30
CA ALA A 189 23.29 17.30 9.37
C ALA A 189 22.31 16.18 8.99
N MET A 190 21.51 15.74 9.96
CA MET A 190 20.50 14.71 9.77
C MET A 190 19.39 15.14 8.82
N GLU A 191 18.80 16.32 9.04
CA GLU A 191 17.72 16.81 8.15
C GLU A 191 18.24 17.08 6.73
N LYS A 192 19.49 17.52 6.60
CA LYS A 192 20.15 17.64 5.30
C LYS A 192 20.32 16.28 4.62
N ASN A 193 20.91 15.30 5.31
CA ASN A 193 21.09 13.94 4.78
C ASN A 193 19.75 13.34 4.37
N TRP A 194 18.73 13.44 5.23
CA TRP A 194 17.38 12.97 4.96
C TRP A 194 16.80 13.59 3.69
N SER A 195 16.84 14.92 3.56
CA SER A 195 16.33 15.66 2.41
C SER A 195 17.04 15.26 1.11
N GLU A 196 18.37 15.11 1.15
CA GLU A 196 19.17 14.68 -0.01
C GLU A 196 18.82 13.26 -0.46
N HIS A 197 18.63 12.34 0.49
CA HIS A 197 18.27 10.95 0.19
C HIS A 197 16.85 10.82 -0.36
N ILE A 198 15.86 11.55 0.19
CA ILE A 198 14.51 11.61 -0.41
C ILE A 198 14.60 12.12 -1.84
N ALA A 199 15.28 13.25 -2.06
CA ALA A 199 15.37 13.85 -3.38
C ALA A 199 16.04 12.90 -4.39
N ARG A 200 17.05 12.14 -3.95
CA ARG A 200 17.67 11.08 -4.75
C ARG A 200 16.67 10.00 -5.12
N VAL A 201 15.99 9.40 -4.15
CA VAL A 201 14.99 8.34 -4.39
C VAL A 201 13.87 8.84 -5.31
N ALA A 202 13.36 10.05 -5.10
CA ALA A 202 12.35 10.63 -5.97
C ALA A 202 12.82 10.76 -7.43
N ARG A 203 14.06 11.22 -7.67
CA ARG A 203 14.62 11.29 -9.03
C ARG A 203 14.76 9.93 -9.68
N GLU A 204 15.30 8.94 -8.96
CA GLU A 204 15.46 7.58 -9.47
C GLU A 204 14.12 6.94 -9.82
N ARG A 205 13.12 7.19 -8.98
CA ARG A 205 11.76 6.66 -9.16
C ARG A 205 10.95 7.46 -10.16
N ARG A 206 11.30 8.71 -10.50
CA ARG A 206 10.52 9.60 -11.38
C ARG A 206 10.19 8.99 -12.74
N PHE A 207 11.11 8.21 -13.29
CA PHE A 207 10.98 7.58 -14.60
C PHE A 207 10.74 6.06 -14.52
N ALA A 208 10.59 5.51 -13.32
CA ALA A 208 10.30 4.10 -13.14
C ALA A 208 8.89 3.79 -13.66
N LEU A 209 8.85 2.90 -14.66
CA LEU A 209 7.60 2.30 -15.12
C LEU A 209 7.24 1.15 -14.19
N ILE A 210 5.96 0.98 -13.92
CA ILE A 210 5.47 -0.19 -13.20
C ILE A 210 5.42 -1.41 -14.13
N THR A 211 5.49 -2.60 -13.53
CA THR A 211 5.51 -3.86 -14.27
C THR A 211 4.18 -4.09 -15.01
N PHE A 212 4.17 -5.02 -15.96
CA PHE A 212 2.95 -5.44 -16.64
C PHE A 212 1.89 -5.92 -15.63
N ALA A 213 2.27 -6.80 -14.70
CA ALA A 213 1.40 -7.33 -13.67
C ALA A 213 0.81 -6.21 -12.77
N ALA A 214 1.66 -5.31 -12.27
CA ALA A 214 1.22 -4.19 -11.42
C ALA A 214 0.29 -3.23 -12.18
N THR A 215 0.60 -2.92 -13.45
CA THR A 215 -0.29 -2.08 -14.29
C THR A 215 -1.65 -2.73 -14.49
N SER A 216 -1.66 -4.06 -14.70
CA SER A 216 -2.89 -4.84 -14.89
C SER A 216 -3.75 -4.83 -13.62
N GLU A 217 -3.14 -5.08 -12.46
CA GLU A 217 -3.83 -5.11 -11.17
C GLU A 217 -4.43 -3.74 -10.80
N GLN A 218 -3.64 -2.66 -10.96
CA GLN A 218 -4.12 -1.30 -10.66
C GLN A 218 -5.21 -0.85 -11.65
N LEU A 219 -5.14 -1.28 -12.90
CA LEU A 219 -6.22 -1.05 -13.85
C LEU A 219 -7.49 -1.79 -13.40
N ASP A 220 -7.40 -3.05 -12.97
CA ASP A 220 -8.57 -3.77 -12.44
C ASP A 220 -9.19 -3.08 -11.24
N GLU A 221 -8.36 -2.56 -10.33
CA GLU A 221 -8.83 -1.79 -9.20
C GLU A 221 -9.60 -0.53 -9.63
N CYS A 222 -9.07 0.22 -10.61
CA CYS A 222 -9.76 1.37 -11.18
C CYS A 222 -11.10 0.97 -11.83
N LEU A 223 -11.14 -0.14 -12.55
CA LEU A 223 -12.34 -0.59 -13.27
C LEU A 223 -13.46 -1.11 -12.34
N ARG A 224 -13.16 -1.43 -11.09
CA ARG A 224 -14.17 -1.74 -10.06
C ARG A 224 -14.93 -0.51 -9.55
N ALA A 225 -14.40 0.70 -9.78
CA ALA A 225 -15.02 1.94 -9.31
C ALA A 225 -16.45 2.10 -9.86
N LYS A 226 -17.36 2.51 -8.98
CA LYS A 226 -18.77 2.76 -9.32
C LYS A 226 -18.95 4.22 -9.69
N VAL A 227 -19.41 4.48 -10.90
CA VAL A 227 -19.50 5.83 -11.49
C VAL A 227 -20.92 6.23 -11.89
N ALA A 228 -21.88 5.32 -11.73
CA ALA A 228 -23.29 5.60 -11.96
C ALA A 228 -24.18 4.64 -11.16
N GLN A 229 -25.49 4.90 -11.20
CA GLN A 229 -26.53 3.98 -10.75
C GLN A 229 -27.52 3.70 -11.87
N ASP A 230 -28.05 2.48 -11.92
CA ASP A 230 -29.18 2.16 -12.78
C ASP A 230 -30.45 2.83 -12.23
N ARG A 231 -31.13 3.62 -13.06
CA ARG A 231 -32.39 4.28 -12.67
C ARG A 231 -33.51 3.29 -12.35
N GLU A 232 -33.52 2.10 -12.96
CA GLU A 232 -34.60 1.13 -12.79
C GLU A 232 -34.31 0.16 -11.63
N LYS A 233 -33.06 -0.30 -11.52
CA LYS A 233 -32.67 -1.34 -10.57
C LYS A 233 -31.96 -0.81 -9.31
N LYS A 234 -31.63 0.49 -9.25
CA LYS A 234 -30.84 1.13 -8.18
C LYS A 234 -29.47 0.47 -7.91
N ASN A 235 -28.96 -0.33 -8.85
CA ASN A 235 -27.66 -0.98 -8.73
C ASN A 235 -26.54 -0.01 -9.13
N SER A 236 -25.44 -0.02 -8.38
CA SER A 236 -24.23 0.73 -8.71
C SER A 236 -23.49 0.12 -9.90
N LEU A 237 -23.22 0.95 -10.92
CA LEU A 237 -22.65 0.57 -12.20
C LEU A 237 -21.17 0.96 -12.29
N THR A 238 -20.33 0.06 -12.82
CA THR A 238 -18.96 0.37 -13.24
C THR A 238 -18.95 1.22 -14.51
N LEU A 239 -17.78 1.67 -14.94
CA LEU A 239 -17.63 2.44 -16.18
C LEU A 239 -18.15 1.68 -17.41
N GLU A 240 -17.81 0.39 -17.54
CA GLU A 240 -18.23 -0.45 -18.67
C GLU A 240 -19.74 -0.70 -18.68
N GLU A 241 -20.34 -0.92 -17.50
CA GLU A 241 -21.78 -1.09 -17.36
C GLU A 241 -22.51 0.22 -17.70
N THR A 242 -21.98 1.35 -17.24
CA THR A 242 -22.57 2.70 -17.48
C THR A 242 -22.67 3.05 -18.96
N VAL A 243 -21.69 2.64 -19.78
CA VAL A 243 -21.75 2.90 -21.23
C VAL A 243 -22.71 1.96 -21.98
N ARG A 244 -23.12 0.84 -21.37
CA ARG A 244 -24.04 -0.14 -21.95
C ARG A 244 -25.50 0.09 -21.57
N VAL A 245 -25.76 0.63 -20.37
CA VAL A 245 -27.12 0.91 -19.88
C VAL A 245 -27.73 2.11 -20.62
N SER A 246 -29.03 2.04 -20.96
CA SER A 246 -29.70 3.11 -21.72
C SER A 246 -29.81 4.42 -20.94
N ARG A 247 -30.20 4.39 -19.66
CA ARG A 247 -30.47 5.57 -18.83
C ARG A 247 -29.79 5.51 -17.44
N PRO A 248 -28.45 5.51 -17.36
CA PRO A 248 -27.75 5.56 -16.09
C PRO A 248 -27.88 6.95 -15.43
N ASN A 249 -27.94 6.98 -14.10
CA ASN A 249 -27.73 8.19 -13.32
C ASN A 249 -26.24 8.33 -13.01
N ILE A 250 -25.52 9.17 -13.77
CA ILE A 250 -24.07 9.29 -13.70
C ILE A 250 -23.67 10.15 -12.49
N ASP A 251 -22.77 9.62 -11.66
CA ASP A 251 -22.05 10.37 -10.66
C ASP A 251 -20.85 11.05 -11.31
N THR A 252 -20.99 12.35 -11.59
CA THR A 252 -19.95 13.13 -12.27
C THR A 252 -18.68 13.28 -11.44
N ARG A 253 -18.80 13.26 -10.10
CA ARG A 253 -17.66 13.37 -9.21
C ARG A 253 -16.87 12.06 -9.25
N ALA A 254 -17.54 10.93 -9.04
CA ALA A 254 -16.90 9.61 -9.09
C ALA A 254 -16.26 9.32 -10.45
N ALA A 255 -16.92 9.71 -11.55
CA ALA A 255 -16.35 9.58 -12.90
C ALA A 255 -15.11 10.46 -13.12
N THR A 256 -15.09 11.67 -12.54
CA THR A 256 -13.93 12.58 -12.61
C THR A 256 -12.76 12.02 -11.79
N GLU A 257 -13.02 11.55 -10.57
CA GLU A 257 -12.02 10.91 -9.70
C GLU A 257 -11.42 9.67 -10.38
N LEU A 258 -12.24 8.83 -11.03
CA LEU A 258 -11.75 7.70 -11.84
C LEU A 258 -10.84 8.17 -13.00
N GLY A 259 -11.23 9.21 -13.73
CA GLY A 259 -10.41 9.78 -14.80
C GLY A 259 -9.05 10.28 -14.31
N GLN A 260 -9.01 10.92 -13.14
CA GLN A 260 -7.77 11.38 -12.51
C GLN A 260 -6.84 10.21 -12.12
N ARG A 261 -7.39 9.16 -11.49
CA ARG A 261 -6.63 7.94 -11.15
C ARG A 261 -6.04 7.27 -12.40
N LEU A 262 -6.83 7.14 -13.46
CA LEU A 262 -6.37 6.56 -14.73
C LEU A 262 -5.32 7.44 -15.44
N THR A 263 -5.41 8.76 -15.29
CA THR A 263 -4.40 9.71 -15.79
C THR A 263 -3.07 9.47 -15.08
N LEU A 264 -3.08 9.36 -13.74
CA LEU A 264 -1.88 9.05 -12.96
C LEU A 264 -1.29 7.70 -13.39
N LEU A 265 -2.12 6.66 -13.53
CA LEU A 265 -1.69 5.35 -14.03
C LEU A 265 -1.05 5.43 -15.41
N ALA A 266 -1.64 6.16 -16.36
CA ALA A 266 -1.12 6.28 -17.72
C ALA A 266 0.30 6.88 -17.79
N THR A 267 0.72 7.69 -16.81
CA THR A 267 2.05 8.29 -16.80
C THR A 267 3.17 7.27 -16.59
N ARG A 268 2.90 6.18 -15.85
CA ARG A 268 3.89 5.16 -15.45
C ARG A 268 3.52 3.74 -15.82
N ALA A 269 2.35 3.54 -16.43
CA ALA A 269 1.90 2.26 -16.93
C ALA A 269 2.94 1.59 -17.82
N HIS A 270 2.99 0.26 -17.76
CA HIS A 270 3.78 -0.54 -18.67
C HIS A 270 3.47 -0.16 -20.13
N PRO A 271 4.47 0.01 -21.02
CA PRO A 271 4.27 0.57 -22.36
C PRO A 271 3.19 -0.17 -23.18
N LEU A 272 3.11 -1.50 -23.03
CA LEU A 272 2.11 -2.32 -23.73
C LEU A 272 0.67 -2.06 -23.27
N LEU A 273 0.46 -1.69 -21.99
CA LEU A 273 -0.87 -1.44 -21.43
C LEU A 273 -1.26 0.03 -21.45
N ARG A 274 -0.32 0.95 -21.65
CA ARG A 274 -0.59 2.39 -21.69
C ARG A 274 -1.72 2.79 -22.65
N PRO A 275 -1.84 2.25 -23.88
CA PRO A 275 -2.96 2.58 -24.77
C PRO A 275 -4.31 2.16 -24.19
N VAL A 276 -4.37 1.01 -23.52
CA VAL A 276 -5.59 0.51 -22.85
C VAL A 276 -5.98 1.44 -21.70
N VAL A 277 -5.02 1.83 -20.85
CA VAL A 277 -5.27 2.75 -19.74
C VAL A 277 -5.79 4.10 -20.24
N VAL A 278 -5.20 4.65 -21.30
CA VAL A 278 -5.63 5.92 -21.91
C VAL A 278 -7.05 5.84 -22.49
N ASP A 279 -7.43 4.70 -23.10
CA ASP A 279 -8.80 4.51 -23.58
C ASP A 279 -9.83 4.57 -22.44
N TYR A 280 -9.55 3.91 -21.32
CA TYR A 280 -10.41 3.97 -20.13
C TYR A 280 -10.42 5.36 -19.50
N GLN A 281 -9.27 6.06 -19.45
CA GLN A 281 -9.18 7.44 -18.97
C GLN A 281 -10.13 8.36 -19.77
N LEU A 282 -10.01 8.34 -21.10
CA LEU A 282 -10.84 9.15 -21.98
C LEU A 282 -12.32 8.79 -21.87
N ALA A 283 -12.65 7.51 -21.69
CA ALA A 283 -14.02 7.08 -21.46
C ALA A 283 -14.58 7.62 -20.14
N ALA A 284 -13.81 7.60 -19.04
CA ALA A 284 -14.20 8.16 -17.75
C ALA A 284 -14.46 9.67 -17.84
N GLU A 285 -13.58 10.43 -18.50
CA GLU A 285 -13.75 11.87 -18.74
C GLU A 285 -14.99 12.19 -19.57
N LEU A 286 -15.27 11.39 -20.62
CA LEU A 286 -16.46 11.56 -21.44
C LEU A 286 -17.74 11.21 -20.68
N VAL A 287 -17.72 10.16 -19.86
CA VAL A 287 -18.83 9.79 -18.97
C VAL A 287 -19.10 10.88 -17.94
N ALA A 288 -18.07 11.48 -17.34
CA ALA A 288 -18.23 12.63 -16.44
C ALA A 288 -18.92 13.82 -17.13
N ARG A 289 -18.66 14.01 -18.44
CA ARG A 289 -19.34 15.00 -19.31
C ARG A 289 -20.67 14.52 -19.88
N LYS A 290 -21.20 13.38 -19.40
CA LYS A 290 -22.44 12.72 -19.86
C LYS A 290 -22.45 12.32 -21.35
N LYS A 291 -21.28 12.19 -21.97
CA LYS A 291 -21.11 11.74 -23.37
C LYS A 291 -20.73 10.27 -23.41
N ARG A 292 -21.57 9.44 -24.02
CA ARG A 292 -21.39 7.96 -24.03
C ARG A 292 -21.37 7.32 -25.42
N HIS A 293 -21.59 8.12 -26.47
CA HIS A 293 -21.68 7.62 -27.82
C HIS A 293 -20.37 6.95 -28.27
N GLY A 294 -20.46 5.72 -28.79
CA GLY A 294 -19.31 4.96 -29.31
C GLY A 294 -18.37 4.37 -28.25
N LEU A 295 -18.54 4.70 -26.96
CA LEU A 295 -17.65 4.22 -25.90
C LEU A 295 -17.75 2.71 -25.69
N ALA A 296 -18.94 2.12 -25.81
CA ALA A 296 -19.13 0.69 -25.61
C ALA A 296 -18.26 -0.15 -26.57
N ARG A 297 -18.18 0.24 -27.85
CA ARG A 297 -17.33 -0.43 -28.85
C ARG A 297 -15.85 -0.24 -28.52
N ARG A 298 -15.44 0.99 -28.15
CA ARG A 298 -14.06 1.32 -27.81
C ARG A 298 -13.58 0.49 -26.61
N LEU A 299 -14.31 0.51 -25.50
CA LEU A 299 -13.95 -0.23 -24.29
C LEU A 299 -13.92 -1.75 -24.52
N THR A 300 -14.83 -2.29 -25.33
CA THR A 300 -14.77 -3.72 -25.72
C THR A 300 -13.50 -4.04 -26.51
N GLY A 301 -13.06 -3.13 -27.39
CA GLY A 301 -11.79 -3.26 -28.11
C GLY A 301 -10.57 -3.20 -27.18
N SER A 302 -10.56 -2.26 -26.23
CA SER A 302 -9.47 -2.12 -25.24
C SER A 302 -9.38 -3.34 -24.32
N ALA A 303 -10.51 -3.89 -23.88
CA ALA A 303 -10.57 -5.12 -23.10
C ALA A 303 -10.02 -6.33 -23.89
N ALA A 304 -10.41 -6.47 -25.16
CA ALA A 304 -9.90 -7.54 -26.02
C ALA A 304 -8.38 -7.39 -26.30
N LEU A 305 -7.90 -6.16 -26.48
CA LEU A 305 -6.47 -5.88 -26.64
C LEU A 305 -5.69 -6.29 -25.38
N ARG A 306 -6.18 -5.90 -24.19
CA ARG A 306 -5.57 -6.27 -22.91
C ARG A 306 -5.46 -7.79 -22.76
N GLN A 307 -6.51 -8.55 -23.07
CA GLN A 307 -6.49 -10.01 -23.01
C GLN A 307 -5.45 -10.62 -23.95
N LYS A 308 -5.34 -10.12 -25.19
CA LYS A 308 -4.32 -10.60 -26.15
C LYS A 308 -2.90 -10.35 -25.66
N ILE A 309 -2.64 -9.18 -25.06
CA ILE A 309 -1.31 -8.87 -24.52
C ILE A 309 -1.00 -9.75 -23.31
N ALA A 310 -1.98 -9.95 -22.41
CA ALA A 310 -1.80 -10.81 -21.23
C ALA A 310 -1.45 -12.26 -21.61
N ALA A 311 -2.16 -12.83 -22.59
CA ALA A 311 -1.85 -14.17 -23.09
C ALA A 311 -0.40 -14.30 -23.59
N ARG A 312 0.04 -13.33 -24.40
CA ARG A 312 1.43 -13.31 -24.92
C ARG A 312 2.49 -13.14 -23.83
N MET A 313 2.23 -12.32 -22.81
CA MET A 313 3.15 -12.15 -21.69
C MET A 313 3.30 -13.45 -20.89
N SER A 314 2.20 -14.17 -20.66
CA SER A 314 2.24 -15.48 -19.99
C SER A 314 3.06 -16.50 -20.79
N GLU A 315 2.89 -16.56 -22.11
CA GLU A 315 3.67 -17.46 -22.98
C GLU A 315 5.19 -17.17 -22.91
N VAL A 316 5.57 -15.89 -22.81
CA VAL A 316 6.97 -15.48 -22.66
C VAL A 316 7.53 -15.86 -21.30
N ASP A 317 6.77 -15.62 -20.23
CA ASP A 317 7.17 -16.02 -18.88
C ASP A 317 7.32 -17.54 -18.76
N ASP A 318 6.41 -18.32 -19.36
CA ASP A 318 6.49 -19.79 -19.39
C ASP A 318 7.74 -20.28 -20.13
N PHE A 319 8.11 -19.63 -21.25
CA PHE A 319 9.33 -19.95 -21.99
C PHE A 319 10.61 -19.63 -21.21
N MET A 320 10.62 -18.56 -20.42
CA MET A 320 11.79 -18.13 -19.63
C MET A 320 11.99 -18.94 -18.34
N ASN A 321 10.96 -19.66 -17.89
CA ASN A 321 11.00 -20.51 -16.70
C ASN A 321 11.27 -22.00 -17.02
N TRP A 322 11.54 -22.34 -18.28
CA TRP A 322 11.92 -23.68 -18.73
C TRP A 322 13.45 -23.83 -18.80
#